data_AF-A0A2A5CDW2-F1
#
_entry.id   AF-A0A2A5CDW2-F1
#
_cell.length_a   1.000
_cell.length_b   1.000
_cell.length_c   1.000
_cell.angle_alpha   90.00
_cell.angle_beta   90.00
_cell.angle_gamma   90.00
#
_symmetry.space_group_name_H-M   'P 1'
#
loop_
_entity.id
_entity.type
_entity.pdbx_description
1 polymer ?
#
loop_
_entity_poly.entity_id
_entity_poly.type
_entity_poly.pdbx_seq_one_letter_code
_entity_poly.pdbx_strand_id
1 'polypeptide(L)'
;MGSNVKKMIITSGNFTINGLNNNHEWGLLTEDIDIVESAIEELFDGVGYPDITQSQIEKACAQSKHYSEINPDWGKKPEIISNILESVYSDKDAENLNPQYFLKPIGHSENPVTLESQRDFSKLHQNLHFSKKKPKGVKKGDIVITTAVGAGSLLSYFHVTGSLQHVSDAEIRNDSWTERWPWYMEGRNKSPEFGKSWWQYDLKRQDLLKDFRELYPDTCVTYAGGFTLGTINRGNDKVRITKEFGDFLIDKIKEC
;
A
#
# COMPACT_ATOMS: atom_id res chain seq x y z
N MET A 1 9.53 -28.82 36.27
CA MET A 1 9.66 -28.31 34.88
C MET A 1 8.71 -29.13 34.02
N GLY A 2 7.53 -28.61 33.69
CA GLY A 2 6.61 -29.28 32.79
C GLY A 2 7.01 -28.96 31.35
N SER A 3 7.44 -29.95 30.59
CA SER A 3 7.64 -29.80 29.14
C SER A 3 6.28 -29.53 28.49
N ASN A 4 6.10 -28.34 27.92
CA ASN A 4 4.95 -28.05 27.08
C ASN A 4 5.05 -28.91 25.82
N VAL A 5 4.38 -30.06 25.80
CA VAL A 5 4.25 -30.89 24.61
C VAL A 5 3.29 -30.20 23.66
N LYS A 6 3.80 -29.67 22.53
CA LYS A 6 2.95 -29.12 21.47
C LYS A 6 2.25 -30.28 20.76
N LYS A 7 0.93 -30.19 20.60
CA LYS A 7 0.13 -31.15 19.84
C LYS A 7 -0.67 -30.38 18.80
N MET A 8 -0.83 -30.97 17.62
CA MET A 8 -1.62 -30.37 16.54
C MET A 8 -2.67 -31.36 16.04
N ILE A 9 -3.88 -30.85 15.84
CA ILE A 9 -4.97 -31.58 15.20
C ILE A 9 -5.24 -30.91 13.85
N ILE A 10 -5.09 -31.65 12.77
CA ILE A 10 -5.47 -31.21 11.41
C ILE A 10 -6.78 -31.91 11.05
N THR A 11 -7.81 -31.17 10.67
CA THR A 11 -9.09 -31.73 10.23
C THR A 11 -9.46 -31.18 8.86
N SER A 12 -10.23 -31.95 8.08
CA SER A 12 -10.68 -31.55 6.74
C SER A 12 -11.97 -30.73 6.74
N GLY A 13 -12.28 -29.98 7.81
CA GLY A 13 -13.62 -29.45 8.06
C GLY A 13 -13.70 -27.95 8.35
N ASN A 14 -14.81 -27.33 7.95
CA ASN A 14 -15.21 -26.00 8.40
C ASN A 14 -15.61 -26.06 9.89
N PHE A 15 -14.98 -25.24 10.73
CA PHE A 15 -15.23 -25.15 12.17
C PHE A 15 -16.64 -24.56 12.47
N THR A 16 -17.67 -25.36 12.20
CA THR A 16 -19.08 -25.03 12.45
C THR A 16 -19.68 -26.10 13.35
N ILE A 17 -20.67 -25.72 14.16
CA ILE A 17 -21.43 -26.65 15.02
C ILE A 17 -22.00 -27.83 14.22
N ASN A 18 -22.38 -27.58 12.96
CA ASN A 18 -22.93 -28.60 12.09
C ASN A 18 -21.86 -29.57 11.56
N GLY A 19 -20.67 -29.06 11.21
CA GLY A 19 -19.53 -29.88 10.78
C GLY A 19 -19.04 -30.81 11.90
N LEU A 20 -18.92 -30.28 13.12
CA LEU A 20 -18.43 -31.05 14.27
C LEU A 20 -19.40 -32.14 14.75
N ASN A 21 -20.71 -31.91 14.65
CA ASN A 21 -21.70 -32.83 15.24
C ASN A 21 -22.31 -33.82 14.24
N ASN A 22 -22.39 -33.47 12.96
CA ASN A 22 -23.17 -34.25 11.98
C ASN A 22 -22.33 -34.84 10.84
N ASN A 23 -21.12 -34.33 10.58
CA ASN A 23 -20.24 -34.89 9.58
C ASN A 23 -19.22 -35.82 10.25
N HIS A 24 -19.05 -37.03 9.72
CA HIS A 24 -18.02 -37.97 10.18
C HIS A 24 -16.67 -37.50 9.63
N GLU A 25 -16.08 -36.49 10.26
CA GLU A 25 -14.83 -35.88 9.83
C GLU A 25 -13.64 -36.64 10.40
N TRP A 26 -12.64 -36.89 9.55
CA TRP A 26 -11.41 -37.58 9.90
C TRP A 26 -10.32 -36.53 10.07
N GLY A 27 -9.53 -36.65 11.13
CA GLY A 27 -8.43 -35.73 11.44
C GLY A 27 -7.17 -36.47 11.86
N LEU A 28 -6.05 -35.80 11.72
CA LEU A 28 -4.74 -36.28 12.18
C LEU A 28 -4.38 -35.55 13.47
N LEU A 29 -4.18 -36.31 14.56
CA LEU A 29 -3.51 -35.82 15.76
C LEU A 29 -2.03 -36.19 15.66
N THR A 30 -1.15 -35.20 15.76
CA THR A 30 0.29 -35.41 15.82
C THR A 30 0.92 -34.67 16.99
N GLU A 31 1.95 -35.28 17.57
CA GLU A 31 2.84 -34.70 18.59
C GLU A 31 4.27 -34.55 18.06
N ASP A 32 4.48 -34.89 16.79
CA ASP A 32 5.76 -34.74 16.10
C ASP A 32 6.05 -33.25 15.90
N ILE A 33 7.08 -32.75 16.57
CA ILE A 33 7.39 -31.32 16.61
C ILE A 33 7.76 -30.79 15.23
N ASP A 34 8.39 -31.58 14.37
CA ASP A 34 8.82 -31.14 13.04
C ASP A 34 7.61 -30.97 12.13
N ILE A 35 6.62 -31.88 12.23
CA ILE A 35 5.35 -31.77 11.52
C ILE A 35 4.52 -30.61 12.05
N VAL A 36 4.50 -30.40 13.37
CA VAL A 36 3.77 -29.30 14.01
C VAL A 36 4.35 -27.95 13.57
N GLU A 37 5.67 -27.79 13.58
CA GLU A 37 6.31 -26.53 13.22
C GLU A 37 6.21 -26.27 11.71
N SER A 38 6.45 -27.28 10.86
CA SER A 38 6.27 -27.16 9.40
C SER A 38 4.84 -26.79 9.02
N ALA A 39 3.82 -27.39 9.65
CA ALA A 39 2.43 -27.07 9.34
C ALA A 39 2.02 -25.68 9.85
N ILE A 40 2.57 -25.22 10.98
CA ILE A 40 2.38 -23.85 11.47
C ILE A 40 3.00 -22.87 10.49
N GLU A 41 4.25 -23.11 10.04
CA GLU A 41 4.93 -22.29 9.04
C GLU A 41 4.15 -22.26 7.73
N GLU A 42 3.73 -23.41 7.18
CA GLU A 42 2.91 -23.48 5.97
C GLU A 42 1.57 -22.76 6.11
N LEU A 43 0.93 -22.84 7.28
CA LEU A 43 -0.33 -22.15 7.54
C LEU A 43 -0.13 -20.64 7.53
N PHE A 44 0.91 -20.13 8.19
CA PHE A 44 1.19 -18.69 8.19
C PHE A 44 1.75 -18.18 6.86
N ASP A 45 2.54 -18.98 6.13
CA ASP A 45 3.02 -18.66 4.79
C ASP A 45 1.90 -18.69 3.73
N GLY A 46 0.91 -19.58 3.92
CA GLY A 46 -0.26 -19.72 3.05
C GLY A 46 -1.36 -18.69 3.34
N VAL A 47 -1.39 -18.12 4.55
CA VAL A 47 -2.25 -16.98 4.87
C VAL A 47 -1.63 -15.73 4.25
N GLY A 48 -2.03 -15.44 3.02
CA GLY A 48 -1.87 -14.10 2.48
C GLY A 48 -2.64 -13.13 3.37
N TYR A 49 -1.95 -12.38 4.22
CA TYR A 49 -2.57 -11.33 5.03
C TYR A 49 -2.88 -10.14 4.11
N PRO A 50 -4.10 -9.91 3.61
CA PRO A 50 -4.34 -8.69 2.84
C PRO A 50 -3.99 -7.51 3.74
N ASP A 51 -2.98 -6.70 3.33
CA ASP A 51 -2.54 -5.48 4.04
C ASP A 51 -3.76 -4.84 4.75
N ILE A 52 -3.76 -4.80 6.09
CA ILE A 52 -4.82 -4.08 6.80
C ILE A 52 -4.58 -2.59 6.60
N THR A 53 -5.41 -2.01 5.74
CA THR A 53 -5.46 -0.58 5.48
C THR A 53 -6.08 0.17 6.66
N GLN A 54 -5.77 1.46 6.77
CA GLN A 54 -6.45 2.33 7.73
C GLN A 54 -7.99 2.24 7.57
N SER A 55 -8.48 2.12 6.34
CA SER A 55 -9.92 1.96 6.06
C SER A 55 -10.52 0.68 6.65
N GLN A 56 -9.79 -0.43 6.63
CA GLN A 56 -10.24 -1.67 7.27
C GLN A 56 -10.28 -1.54 8.79
N ILE A 57 -9.31 -0.85 9.39
CA ILE A 57 -9.31 -0.53 10.83
C ILE A 57 -10.50 0.37 11.18
N GLU A 58 -10.77 1.40 10.38
CA GLU A 58 -11.90 2.30 10.58
C GLU A 58 -13.25 1.56 10.48
N LYS A 59 -13.39 0.68 9.49
CA LYS A 59 -14.59 -0.18 9.34
C LYS A 59 -14.75 -1.16 10.49
N ALA A 60 -13.67 -1.80 10.93
CA ALA A 60 -13.67 -2.71 12.06
C ALA A 60 -14.05 -1.97 13.36
N CYS A 61 -13.51 -0.77 13.58
CA CYS A 61 -13.89 0.09 14.69
C CYS A 61 -15.37 0.49 14.62
N ALA A 62 -15.87 0.86 13.43
CA ALA A 62 -17.27 1.23 13.24
C ALA A 62 -18.22 0.04 13.51
N GLN A 63 -17.90 -1.15 13.01
CA GLN A 63 -18.66 -2.36 13.29
C GLN A 63 -18.60 -2.76 14.77
N SER A 64 -17.44 -2.63 15.41
CA SER A 64 -17.27 -2.90 16.85
C SER A 64 -18.14 -1.98 17.70
N LYS A 65 -18.18 -0.68 17.36
CA LYS A 65 -19.08 0.30 18.01
C LYS A 65 -20.54 -0.09 17.82
N HIS A 66 -20.96 -0.33 16.58
CA HIS A 66 -22.34 -0.71 16.27
C HIS A 66 -22.75 -1.99 17.02
N TYR A 67 -21.90 -3.02 17.02
CA TYR A 67 -22.16 -4.26 17.73
C TYR A 67 -22.29 -4.06 19.25
N SER A 68 -21.48 -3.17 19.84
CA SER A 68 -21.54 -2.84 21.26
C SER A 68 -22.85 -2.11 21.62
N GLU A 69 -23.39 -1.30 20.71
CA GLU A 69 -24.68 -0.60 20.90
C GLU A 69 -25.87 -1.57 20.90
N ILE A 70 -25.84 -2.59 20.03
CA ILE A 70 -26.92 -3.60 19.93
C ILE A 70 -26.76 -4.77 20.91
N ASN A 71 -25.59 -4.93 21.56
CA ASN A 71 -25.32 -5.98 22.55
C ASN A 71 -24.72 -5.38 23.85
N PRO A 72 -25.50 -4.63 24.64
CA PRO A 72 -25.02 -3.92 25.83
C PRO A 72 -24.55 -4.83 26.97
N ASP A 73 -24.98 -6.10 26.98
CA ASP A 73 -24.58 -7.09 27.98
C ASP A 73 -23.11 -7.56 27.83
N TRP A 74 -22.42 -7.16 26.76
CA TRP A 74 -21.02 -7.45 26.51
C TRP A 74 -20.07 -6.54 27.33
N GLY A 75 -20.40 -6.29 28.60
CA GLY A 75 -19.73 -5.34 29.49
C GLY A 75 -18.39 -5.80 30.05
N LYS A 76 -18.01 -7.08 29.88
CA LYS A 76 -16.69 -7.60 30.25
C LYS A 76 -15.93 -8.04 29.01
N LYS A 77 -15.12 -7.13 28.49
CA LYS A 77 -14.18 -7.42 27.41
C LYS A 77 -13.03 -8.26 28.01
N PRO A 78 -12.70 -9.43 27.46
CA PRO A 78 -11.50 -10.15 27.88
C PRO A 78 -10.27 -9.31 27.62
N GLU A 79 -9.23 -9.48 28.43
CA GLU A 79 -7.93 -8.86 28.19
C GLU A 79 -7.32 -9.48 26.92
N ILE A 80 -7.24 -8.69 25.84
CA ILE A 80 -6.73 -9.16 24.55
C ILE A 80 -5.21 -9.00 24.55
N ILE A 81 -4.50 -10.11 24.71
CA ILE A 81 -3.05 -10.21 24.54
C ILE A 81 -2.79 -10.80 23.14
N SER A 82 -3.08 -10.02 22.10
CA SER A 82 -2.79 -10.42 20.72
C SER A 82 -2.38 -9.21 19.90
N ASN A 83 -1.09 -9.17 19.51
CA ASN A 83 -0.55 -8.15 18.63
C ASN A 83 -0.47 -8.70 17.20
N ILE A 84 -1.61 -8.85 16.54
CA ILE A 84 -1.68 -9.30 15.15
C ILE A 84 -1.08 -8.29 14.16
N LEU A 85 -0.80 -7.05 14.61
CA LEU A 85 -0.29 -6.00 13.74
C LEU A 85 1.06 -6.39 13.12
N GLU A 86 1.90 -7.16 13.83
CA GLU A 86 3.16 -7.65 13.27
C GLU A 86 2.97 -8.63 12.10
N SER A 87 1.88 -9.43 12.13
CA SER A 87 1.58 -10.45 11.11
C SER A 87 0.78 -9.94 9.91
N VAL A 88 0.20 -8.75 9.99
CA VAL A 88 -0.91 -8.30 9.14
C VAL A 88 -0.50 -7.63 7.81
N TYR A 89 0.79 -7.36 7.62
CA TYR A 89 1.28 -6.53 6.52
C TYR A 89 1.72 -7.34 5.29
N SER A 90 0.81 -7.95 4.51
CA SER A 90 1.19 -8.42 3.16
C SER A 90 0.97 -7.35 2.09
N ASP A 91 2.09 -6.89 1.56
CA ASP A 91 2.23 -5.96 0.44
C ASP A 91 1.98 -6.58 -0.94
N LYS A 92 1.55 -7.83 -0.96
CA LYS A 92 1.24 -8.61 -2.15
C LYS A 92 -0.27 -8.67 -2.31
N ASP A 93 -0.79 -7.85 -3.21
CA ASP A 93 -2.18 -7.98 -3.62
C ASP A 93 -2.29 -9.15 -4.61
N ALA A 94 -2.70 -10.33 -4.11
CA ALA A 94 -2.88 -11.54 -4.92
C ALA A 94 -3.89 -11.34 -6.08
N GLU A 95 -4.72 -10.31 -6.01
CA GLU A 95 -5.72 -9.98 -7.04
C GLU A 95 -5.21 -9.00 -8.10
N ASN A 96 -4.09 -8.28 -7.90
CA ASN A 96 -3.52 -7.36 -8.89
C ASN A 96 -2.30 -7.95 -9.60
N LEU A 97 -2.53 -8.97 -10.41
CA LEU A 97 -1.51 -9.66 -11.21
C LEU A 97 -0.79 -8.76 -12.24
N ASN A 98 -1.33 -7.56 -12.53
CA ASN A 98 -0.75 -6.62 -13.48
C ASN A 98 -0.88 -5.16 -12.97
N PRO A 99 0.00 -4.75 -12.05
CA PRO A 99 -0.05 -3.42 -11.45
C PRO A 99 0.21 -2.34 -12.50
N GLN A 100 -0.60 -1.28 -12.47
CA GLN A 100 -0.39 -0.11 -13.33
C GLN A 100 0.58 0.86 -12.68
N TYR A 101 1.36 1.56 -13.50
CA TYR A 101 2.37 2.51 -13.04
C TYR A 101 1.91 3.93 -13.30
N PHE A 102 2.02 4.77 -12.28
CA PHE A 102 1.68 6.18 -12.34
C PHE A 102 2.84 7.03 -11.86
N LEU A 103 3.07 8.13 -12.57
CA LEU A 103 3.96 9.18 -12.10
C LEU A 103 3.10 10.34 -11.59
N LYS A 104 3.35 10.76 -10.36
CA LYS A 104 2.53 11.73 -9.62
C LYS A 104 3.36 12.92 -9.14
N PRO A 105 3.10 14.14 -9.62
CA PRO A 105 3.71 15.34 -9.06
C PRO A 105 3.21 15.62 -7.63
N ILE A 106 4.13 16.03 -6.75
CA ILE A 106 3.89 16.48 -5.38
C ILE A 106 4.38 17.91 -5.22
N GLY A 107 3.56 18.78 -4.63
CA GLY A 107 3.77 20.22 -4.58
C GLY A 107 2.98 20.98 -5.66
N HIS A 108 3.06 22.30 -5.64
CA HIS A 108 2.47 23.18 -6.65
C HIS A 108 3.31 24.45 -6.82
N SER A 109 2.97 25.30 -7.79
CA SER A 109 3.72 26.53 -8.10
C SER A 109 4.03 27.41 -6.90
N GLU A 110 3.05 27.61 -6.00
CA GLU A 110 3.22 28.43 -4.79
C GLU A 110 3.87 27.70 -3.60
N ASN A 111 3.92 26.36 -3.61
CA ASN A 111 4.57 25.55 -2.57
C ASN A 111 5.30 24.38 -3.24
N PRO A 112 6.41 24.68 -3.95
CA PRO A 112 7.19 23.67 -4.63
C PRO A 112 7.96 22.81 -3.62
N VAL A 113 8.33 21.61 -4.05
CA VAL A 113 9.30 20.77 -3.36
C VAL A 113 10.65 21.02 -4.03
N THR A 114 11.57 21.66 -3.30
CA THR A 114 12.91 22.00 -3.78
C THR A 114 13.98 21.19 -3.04
N LEU A 115 15.20 21.13 -3.57
CA LEU A 115 16.31 20.40 -2.95
C LEU A 115 16.66 21.01 -1.58
N GLU A 116 16.59 22.33 -1.46
CA GLU A 116 16.89 23.07 -0.22
C GLU A 116 15.86 22.78 0.87
N SER A 117 14.62 22.43 0.49
CA SER A 117 13.56 22.11 1.45
C SER A 117 13.84 20.83 2.24
N GLN A 118 14.65 19.91 1.69
CA GLN A 118 15.01 18.62 2.27
C GLN A 118 13.81 17.90 2.93
N ARG A 119 12.63 18.04 2.30
CA ARG A 119 11.39 17.52 2.87
C ARG A 119 11.47 15.99 2.90
N ASP A 120 11.14 15.43 4.04
CA ASP A 120 11.12 13.99 4.28
C ASP A 120 9.90 13.32 3.62
N PHE A 121 10.15 12.32 2.78
CA PHE A 121 9.17 11.45 2.14
C PHE A 121 9.37 9.97 2.50
N SER A 122 9.94 9.68 3.68
CA SER A 122 10.24 8.33 4.16
C SER A 122 9.11 7.63 4.91
N LYS A 123 8.02 8.33 5.22
CA LYS A 123 6.87 7.76 5.94
C LYS A 123 6.42 6.46 5.27
N LEU A 124 6.32 5.40 6.08
CA LEU A 124 5.96 4.07 5.60
C LEU A 124 4.56 4.04 4.96
N HIS A 125 3.63 4.82 5.51
CA HIS A 125 2.29 5.00 4.98
C HIS A 125 2.05 6.47 4.67
N GLN A 126 1.50 6.74 3.50
CA GLN A 126 1.18 8.10 3.07
C GLN A 126 -0.12 8.12 2.27
N ASN A 127 -0.96 9.12 2.56
CA ASN A 127 -2.10 9.45 1.71
C ASN A 127 -1.62 10.15 0.44
N LEU A 128 -1.86 9.52 -0.70
CA LEU A 128 -1.56 10.04 -2.02
C LEU A 128 -2.75 10.88 -2.49
N HIS A 129 -2.68 12.20 -2.29
CA HIS A 129 -3.78 13.11 -2.60
C HIS A 129 -3.85 13.50 -4.09
N PHE A 130 -5.04 13.45 -4.68
CA PHE A 130 -5.37 13.75 -6.08
C PHE A 130 -6.23 15.00 -6.19
N SER A 131 -6.25 15.59 -7.38
CA SER A 131 -6.96 16.85 -7.65
C SER A 131 -8.48 16.75 -7.46
N LYS A 132 -9.18 17.89 -7.47
CA LYS A 132 -10.65 18.00 -7.28
C LYS A 132 -11.47 17.00 -8.13
N LYS A 133 -11.00 16.65 -9.33
CA LYS A 133 -11.66 15.65 -10.17
C LYS A 133 -11.36 14.26 -9.64
N LYS A 134 -12.40 13.51 -9.24
CA LYS A 134 -12.30 12.12 -8.78
C LYS A 134 -11.33 11.33 -9.67
N PRO A 135 -10.21 10.84 -9.13
CA PRO A 135 -9.21 10.17 -9.93
C PRO A 135 -9.82 8.90 -10.53
N LYS A 136 -9.62 8.72 -11.83
CA LYS A 136 -9.97 7.49 -12.55
C LYS A 136 -8.69 6.70 -12.80
N GLY A 137 -8.76 5.39 -12.65
CA GLY A 137 -7.74 4.45 -13.11
C GLY A 137 -6.76 3.94 -12.06
N VAL A 138 -6.50 4.68 -10.97
CA VAL A 138 -5.65 4.17 -9.88
C VAL A 138 -6.48 3.25 -8.99
N LYS A 139 -6.00 2.03 -8.76
CA LYS A 139 -6.63 1.01 -7.91
C LYS A 139 -5.62 0.41 -6.93
N LYS A 140 -6.12 -0.36 -5.97
CA LYS A 140 -5.28 -1.14 -5.05
C LYS A 140 -4.31 -2.03 -5.83
N GLY A 141 -3.08 -2.14 -5.35
CA GLY A 141 -1.97 -2.86 -5.95
C GLY A 141 -1.22 -2.11 -7.06
N ASP A 142 -1.73 -0.97 -7.54
CA ASP A 142 -0.99 -0.15 -8.50
C ASP A 142 0.23 0.53 -7.85
N ILE A 143 1.16 0.99 -8.69
CA ILE A 143 2.39 1.64 -8.26
C ILE A 143 2.32 3.13 -8.59
N VAL A 144 2.61 3.96 -7.58
CA VAL A 144 2.69 5.42 -7.73
C VAL A 144 4.10 5.87 -7.40
N ILE A 145 4.80 6.37 -8.40
CA ILE A 145 6.11 7.03 -8.27
C ILE A 145 5.86 8.53 -8.13
N THR A 146 6.46 9.16 -7.13
CA THR A 146 6.25 10.58 -6.85
C THR A 146 7.41 11.44 -7.32
N THR A 147 7.13 12.64 -7.81
CA THR A 147 8.13 13.60 -8.31
C THR A 147 7.87 15.00 -7.77
N ALA A 148 8.92 15.76 -7.48
CA ALA A 148 8.85 17.11 -6.95
C ALA A 148 8.38 18.13 -8.00
N VAL A 149 7.29 18.86 -7.72
CA VAL A 149 6.98 20.11 -8.43
C VAL A 149 7.97 21.16 -7.95
N GLY A 150 8.93 21.56 -8.79
CA GLY A 150 10.05 22.41 -8.39
C GLY A 150 11.37 21.77 -8.82
N ALA A 151 11.95 20.93 -7.96
CA ALA A 151 13.20 20.23 -8.26
C ALA A 151 13.10 19.31 -9.49
N GLY A 152 11.92 18.74 -9.75
CA GLY A 152 11.71 17.78 -10.85
C GLY A 152 12.28 16.39 -10.56
N SER A 153 12.85 16.18 -9.38
CA SER A 153 13.46 14.92 -8.94
C SER A 153 12.41 13.92 -8.49
N LEU A 154 12.77 12.63 -8.50
CA LEU A 154 11.97 11.59 -7.85
C LEU A 154 12.02 11.75 -6.33
N LEU A 155 10.93 11.43 -5.65
CA LEU A 155 10.79 11.60 -4.20
C LEU A 155 10.73 10.24 -3.47
N SER A 156 9.86 9.36 -3.93
CA SER A 156 9.66 8.00 -3.42
C SER A 156 8.69 7.24 -4.33
N TYR A 157 8.56 5.92 -4.16
CA TYR A 157 7.50 5.13 -4.80
C TYR A 157 6.68 4.31 -3.79
N PHE A 158 5.42 4.11 -4.15
CA PHE A 158 4.41 3.54 -3.25
C PHE A 158 3.62 2.44 -3.95
N HIS A 159 3.30 1.37 -3.21
CA HIS A 159 2.23 0.45 -3.57
C HIS A 159 0.91 0.98 -3.00
N VAL A 160 -0.12 1.09 -3.84
CA VAL A 160 -1.44 1.54 -3.39
C VAL A 160 -2.10 0.42 -2.58
N THR A 161 -2.39 0.68 -1.31
CA THR A 161 -2.99 -0.29 -0.39
C THR A 161 -4.46 0.01 -0.12
N GLY A 162 -4.84 1.30 -0.09
CA GLY A 162 -6.18 1.76 0.25
C GLY A 162 -7.13 1.91 -0.95
N SER A 163 -8.44 1.92 -0.67
CA SER A 163 -9.45 2.35 -1.63
C SER A 163 -9.49 3.88 -1.77
N LEU A 164 -10.08 4.37 -2.85
CA LEU A 164 -10.29 5.81 -3.06
C LEU A 164 -11.21 6.42 -2.00
N GLN A 165 -10.68 7.39 -1.26
CA GLN A 165 -11.37 8.14 -0.21
C GLN A 165 -11.46 9.63 -0.59
N HIS A 166 -12.35 10.33 0.09
CA HIS A 166 -12.54 11.77 0.00
C HIS A 166 -12.41 12.35 1.41
N VAL A 167 -11.67 13.45 1.56
CA VAL A 167 -11.61 14.19 2.82
C VAL A 167 -13.02 14.66 3.21
N SER A 168 -13.32 14.63 4.50
CA SER A 168 -14.59 15.15 5.02
C SER A 168 -14.63 16.68 4.97
N ASP A 169 -15.84 17.26 4.99
CA ASP A 169 -16.00 18.72 5.06
C ASP A 169 -15.37 19.32 6.33
N ALA A 170 -15.26 18.53 7.40
CA ALA A 170 -14.58 18.94 8.62
C ALA A 170 -13.06 19.06 8.43
N GLU A 171 -12.45 18.13 7.70
CA GLU A 171 -11.02 18.18 7.36
C GLU A 171 -10.71 19.34 6.41
N ILE A 172 -11.58 19.61 5.43
CA ILE A 172 -11.42 20.76 4.52
C ILE A 172 -11.39 22.08 5.27
N ARG A 173 -12.25 22.24 6.30
CA ARG A 173 -12.27 23.47 7.12
C ARG A 173 -11.00 23.65 7.94
N ASN A 174 -10.39 22.57 8.40
CA ASN A 174 -9.18 22.61 9.20
C ASN A 174 -7.93 22.79 8.34
N ASP A 175 -7.94 22.27 7.12
CA ASP A 175 -6.76 22.25 6.26
C ASP A 175 -7.09 22.60 4.80
N SER A 176 -6.98 23.89 4.47
CA SER A 176 -7.50 24.45 3.22
C SER A 176 -6.86 23.89 1.95
N TRP A 177 -5.64 23.34 2.01
CA TRP A 177 -5.03 22.71 0.82
C TRP A 177 -5.79 21.45 0.39
N THR A 178 -6.47 20.77 1.32
CA THR A 178 -7.27 19.57 1.03
C THR A 178 -8.48 19.89 0.16
N GLU A 179 -8.97 21.14 0.15
CA GLU A 179 -10.02 21.57 -0.79
C GLU A 179 -9.56 21.41 -2.25
N ARG A 180 -8.28 21.67 -2.51
CA ARG A 180 -7.69 21.54 -3.84
C ARG A 180 -7.37 20.08 -4.17
N TRP A 181 -7.09 19.25 -3.16
CA TRP A 181 -6.65 17.86 -3.30
C TRP A 181 -7.48 16.89 -2.42
N PRO A 182 -8.80 16.82 -2.63
CA PRO A 182 -9.69 16.21 -1.65
C PRO A 182 -9.77 14.68 -1.75
N TRP A 183 -9.40 14.13 -2.89
CA TRP A 183 -9.39 12.69 -3.11
C TRP A 183 -8.07 12.10 -2.69
N TYR A 184 -8.02 10.95 -2.03
CA TYR A 184 -6.77 10.30 -1.70
C TYR A 184 -6.88 8.79 -1.67
N MET A 185 -5.73 8.13 -1.78
CA MET A 185 -5.58 6.69 -1.58
C MET A 185 -4.37 6.46 -0.69
N GLU A 186 -4.49 5.55 0.27
CA GLU A 186 -3.34 5.12 1.08
C GLU A 186 -2.33 4.38 0.19
N GLY A 187 -1.06 4.75 0.31
CA GLY A 187 0.05 4.04 -0.31
C GLY A 187 1.10 3.65 0.73
N ARG A 188 1.62 2.42 0.61
CA ARG A 188 2.78 1.94 1.36
C ARG A 188 4.05 2.26 0.61
N ASN A 189 4.91 3.04 1.25
CA ASN A 189 6.20 3.46 0.75
C ASN A 189 7.14 2.26 0.63
N LYS A 190 7.81 2.15 -0.52
CA LYS A 190 8.75 1.07 -0.84
C LYS A 190 10.19 1.56 -0.99
N SER A 191 10.43 2.85 -0.75
CA SER A 191 11.74 3.47 -0.74
C SER A 191 11.88 4.47 0.41
N PRO A 192 11.64 4.08 1.68
CA PRO A 192 11.76 5.00 2.81
C PRO A 192 13.17 5.56 2.95
N GLU A 193 14.19 4.73 2.72
CA GLU A 193 15.60 5.12 2.82
C GLU A 193 16.00 6.16 1.77
N PHE A 194 15.50 6.04 0.54
CA PHE A 194 15.65 7.08 -0.48
C PHE A 194 14.80 8.32 -0.14
N GLY A 195 13.55 8.13 0.31
CA GLY A 195 12.63 9.22 0.61
C GLY A 195 13.09 10.16 1.73
N LYS A 196 13.94 9.70 2.65
CA LYS A 196 14.58 10.55 3.69
C LYS A 196 15.82 11.30 3.21
N SER A 197 16.29 11.08 1.98
CA SER A 197 17.55 11.64 1.47
C SER A 197 17.54 11.92 -0.04
N TRP A 198 16.38 11.94 -0.68
CA TRP A 198 16.21 12.04 -2.14
C TRP A 198 16.96 13.24 -2.76
N TRP A 199 17.10 14.33 -2.01
CA TRP A 199 17.81 15.54 -2.44
C TRP A 199 19.31 15.35 -2.61
N GLN A 200 19.90 14.31 -1.99
CA GLN A 200 21.32 13.99 -2.13
C GLN A 200 21.62 13.34 -3.49
N TYR A 201 20.65 12.62 -4.03
CA TYR A 201 20.76 11.92 -5.31
C TYR A 201 20.24 12.76 -6.48
N ASP A 202 19.27 13.64 -6.23
CA ASP A 202 18.67 14.55 -7.23
C ASP A 202 18.32 13.85 -8.55
N LEU A 203 17.64 12.70 -8.45
CA LEU A 203 17.24 11.90 -9.61
C LEU A 203 16.18 12.64 -10.44
N LYS A 204 16.62 13.52 -11.35
CA LYS A 204 15.72 14.34 -12.17
C LYS A 204 14.98 13.51 -13.19
N ARG A 205 13.65 13.62 -13.15
CA ARG A 205 12.73 12.93 -14.06
C ARG A 205 13.05 13.15 -15.54
N GLN A 206 13.53 14.34 -15.92
CA GLN A 206 13.85 14.64 -17.32
C GLN A 206 15.16 13.99 -17.77
N ASP A 207 16.14 13.91 -16.88
CA ASP A 207 17.42 13.25 -17.16
C ASP A 207 17.19 11.73 -17.26
N LEU A 208 16.44 11.16 -16.31
CA LEU A 208 16.02 9.76 -16.37
C LEU A 208 15.16 9.43 -17.61
N LEU A 209 14.30 10.35 -18.04
CA LEU A 209 13.56 10.19 -19.30
C LEU A 209 14.52 10.11 -20.49
N LYS A 210 15.53 10.99 -20.54
CA LYS A 210 16.54 10.98 -21.59
C LYS A 210 17.33 9.67 -21.59
N ASP A 211 17.81 9.24 -20.43
CA ASP A 211 18.56 7.99 -20.28
C ASP A 211 17.73 6.77 -20.73
N PHE A 212 16.46 6.70 -20.32
CA PHE A 212 15.57 5.63 -20.75
C PHE A 212 15.36 5.63 -22.27
N ARG A 213 15.24 6.82 -22.88
CA ARG A 213 15.06 6.96 -24.33
C ARG A 213 16.29 6.59 -25.13
N GLU A 214 17.49 6.74 -24.56
CA GLU A 214 18.74 6.28 -25.15
C GLU A 214 18.87 4.76 -25.08
N LEU A 215 18.48 4.15 -23.95
CA LEU A 215 18.52 2.70 -23.75
C LEU A 215 17.40 1.95 -24.51
N TYR A 216 16.22 2.55 -24.61
CA TYR A 216 15.01 1.93 -25.16
C TYR A 216 14.30 2.88 -26.16
N PRO A 217 14.90 3.14 -27.33
CA PRO A 217 14.41 4.14 -28.29
C PRO A 217 13.05 3.80 -28.91
N ASP A 218 12.64 2.53 -28.95
CA ASP A 218 11.36 2.10 -29.51
C ASP A 218 10.28 1.84 -28.44
N THR A 219 10.64 1.93 -27.16
CA THR A 219 9.71 1.68 -26.06
C THR A 219 8.98 2.97 -25.67
N CYS A 220 7.65 2.90 -25.64
CA CYS A 220 6.81 4.01 -25.19
C CYS A 220 7.02 4.30 -23.70
N VAL A 221 6.90 5.57 -23.33
CA VAL A 221 7.07 6.05 -21.94
C VAL A 221 5.73 6.12 -21.23
N THR A 222 4.68 6.49 -21.97
CA THR A 222 3.32 6.62 -21.44
C THR A 222 2.42 5.53 -21.99
N TYR A 223 1.43 5.13 -21.20
CA TYR A 223 0.43 4.14 -21.64
C TYR A 223 -0.34 4.57 -22.90
N ALA A 224 -0.44 5.89 -23.15
CA ALA A 224 -1.07 6.45 -24.34
C ALA A 224 -0.21 6.34 -25.62
N GLY A 225 0.94 5.65 -25.57
CA GLY A 225 1.86 5.52 -26.70
C GLY A 225 2.80 6.73 -26.90
N GLY A 226 2.86 7.63 -25.94
CA GLY A 226 3.75 8.79 -25.99
C GLY A 226 5.16 8.47 -25.50
N PHE A 227 6.16 9.04 -26.16
CA PHE A 227 7.59 8.96 -25.80
C PHE A 227 8.07 10.08 -24.86
N THR A 228 7.16 10.96 -24.44
CA THR A 228 7.44 12.07 -23.53
C THR A 228 6.39 12.13 -22.42
N LEU A 229 6.70 12.83 -21.33
CA LEU A 229 5.82 13.01 -20.18
C LEU A 229 4.88 14.23 -20.31
N GLY A 230 4.63 14.70 -21.55
CA GLY A 230 4.02 16.01 -21.85
C GLY A 230 2.69 16.33 -21.14
N THR A 231 1.94 15.33 -20.67
CA THR A 231 0.72 15.49 -19.89
C THR A 231 0.96 15.93 -18.44
N ILE A 232 2.07 15.53 -17.79
CA ILE A 232 2.42 16.02 -16.44
C ILE A 232 2.67 17.53 -16.45
N ASN A 233 3.33 18.03 -17.50
CA ASN A 233 3.71 19.44 -17.62
C ASN A 233 2.52 20.39 -17.82
N ARG A 234 1.30 19.86 -18.00
CA ARG A 234 0.05 20.64 -18.19
C ARG A 234 -0.84 20.68 -16.93
N GLY A 235 -0.27 20.41 -15.76
CA GLY A 235 -1.01 20.51 -14.48
C GLY A 235 -1.91 19.31 -14.18
N ASN A 236 -1.71 18.18 -14.84
CA ASN A 236 -2.37 16.93 -14.46
C ASN A 236 -1.79 16.41 -13.13
N ASP A 237 -2.65 15.81 -12.32
CA ASP A 237 -2.29 15.30 -10.98
C ASP A 237 -1.56 13.95 -10.99
N LYS A 238 -1.48 13.31 -12.15
CA LYS A 238 -0.73 12.08 -12.46
C LYS A 238 -0.67 11.83 -13.97
N VAL A 239 0.23 10.95 -14.40
CA VAL A 239 0.20 10.31 -15.74
C VAL A 239 0.42 8.81 -15.58
N ARG A 240 -0.30 8.01 -16.37
CA ARG A 240 -0.04 6.56 -16.45
C ARG A 240 1.16 6.31 -17.37
N ILE A 241 2.20 5.69 -16.83
CA ILE A 241 3.41 5.32 -17.55
C ILE A 241 3.38 3.84 -17.92
N THR A 242 4.27 3.44 -18.83
CA THR A 242 4.49 2.03 -19.15
C THR A 242 5.19 1.33 -17.98
N LYS A 243 5.06 0.00 -17.93
CA LYS A 243 5.71 -0.80 -16.88
C LYS A 243 7.23 -0.69 -17.00
N GLU A 244 7.74 -0.76 -18.22
CA GLU A 244 9.16 -0.69 -18.56
C GLU A 244 9.79 0.60 -18.07
N PHE A 245 9.13 1.74 -18.28
CA PHE A 245 9.61 3.01 -17.76
C PHE A 245 9.48 3.09 -16.23
N GLY A 246 8.38 2.57 -15.67
CA GLY A 246 8.18 2.52 -14.23
C GLY A 246 9.24 1.70 -13.49
N ASP A 247 9.55 0.50 -13.99
CA ASP A 247 10.59 -0.37 -13.48
C ASP A 247 11.96 0.31 -13.54
N PHE A 248 12.30 0.94 -14.68
CA PHE A 248 13.53 1.69 -14.84
C PHE A 248 13.70 2.79 -13.76
N LEU A 249 12.66 3.56 -13.48
CA LEU A 249 12.71 4.59 -12.44
C LEU A 249 12.89 3.99 -11.04
N ILE A 250 12.23 2.86 -10.76
CA ILE A 250 12.35 2.15 -9.48
C ILE A 250 13.76 1.59 -9.30
N ASP A 251 14.36 1.05 -10.36
CA ASP A 251 15.73 0.52 -10.30
C ASP A 251 16.72 1.66 -10.00
N LYS A 252 16.55 2.84 -10.62
CA LYS A 252 17.35 4.04 -10.30
C LYS A 252 17.20 4.47 -8.84
N ILE A 253 16.00 4.36 -8.26
CA ILE A 253 15.76 4.62 -6.83
C ILE A 253 16.47 3.58 -5.95
N LYS A 254 16.47 2.31 -6.34
CA LYS A 254 17.08 1.20 -5.58
C LYS A 254 18.60 1.17 -5.64
N GLU A 255 19.19 1.79 -6.66
CA GLU A 255 20.66 1.93 -6.83
C GLU A 255 21.26 2.99 -5.88
N CYS A 256 20.43 3.79 -5.20
CA CYS A 256 20.80 4.88 -4.30
C CYS A 256 20.96 4.42 -2.84
#